data_AF-A0AAW1R9K2-F1
#
_entry.id   AF-A0AAW1R9K2-F1
#
_cell.length_a   1.000
_cell.length_b   1.000
_cell.length_c   1.000
_cell.angle_alpha   90.00
_cell.angle_beta   90.00
_cell.angle_gamma   90.00
#
_symmetry.space_group_name_H-M   'P 1'
#
loop_
_entity.id
_entity.type
_entity.pdbx_description
1 polymer ?
#
loop_
_entity_poly.entity_id
_entity_poly.type
_entity_poly.pdbx_seq_one_letter_code
_entity_poly.pdbx_strand_id
1 'polypeptide(L)'
;MSYLALTRFAVHRFADLGQAWSLCKRLYSQKRFPAAQEVTAGVLWTSLGAFVFANLFILFISPRGRKLTLEIFESVLAVILVCILLAIVLGLPIGAVYLALKAFAWVVSSALSFSLIAAPIDYVRSWLGH
;
A
#
# COMPACT_ATOMS: atom_id res chain seq x y z
N MET A 1 -1.79 20.37 -6.76
CA MET A 1 -0.70 20.83 -7.65
C MET A 1 -1.34 21.47 -8.88
N SER A 2 -1.17 22.77 -9.06
CA SER A 2 -1.81 23.54 -10.13
C SER A 2 -1.24 23.14 -11.49
N TYR A 3 -2.07 23.00 -12.53
CA TYR A 3 -1.65 22.67 -13.91
C TYR A 3 -0.47 23.54 -14.41
N LEU A 4 -0.47 24.83 -14.04
CA LEU A 4 0.62 25.78 -14.32
C LEU A 4 1.98 25.38 -13.72
N ALA A 5 2.01 24.73 -12.56
CA ALA A 5 3.24 24.27 -11.94
C ALA A 5 3.82 23.06 -12.70
N LEU A 6 2.95 22.15 -13.16
CA LEU A 6 3.35 20.99 -13.95
C LEU A 6 3.89 21.40 -15.33
N THR A 7 3.25 22.35 -16.00
CA THR A 7 3.72 22.84 -17.30
C THR A 7 5.07 23.55 -17.20
N ARG A 8 5.25 24.42 -16.19
CA ARG A 8 6.55 25.07 -15.93
C ARG A 8 7.64 24.04 -15.64
N PHE A 9 7.35 23.06 -14.80
CA PHE A 9 8.28 21.99 -14.51
C PHE A 9 8.68 21.21 -15.77
N ALA A 10 7.71 20.83 -16.60
CA ALA A 10 7.96 20.12 -17.85
C ALA A 10 8.86 20.93 -18.80
N VAL A 11 8.57 22.23 -18.97
CA VAL A 11 9.37 23.13 -19.83
C VAL A 11 10.83 23.20 -19.35
N HIS A 12 11.07 23.34 -18.04
CA HIS A 12 12.43 23.34 -17.49
C HIS A 12 13.17 22.02 -17.77
N ARG A 13 12.50 20.88 -17.63
CA ARG A 13 13.12 19.57 -17.90
C ARG A 13 13.41 19.33 -19.39
N PHE A 14 12.56 19.85 -20.28
CA PHE A 14 12.86 19.83 -21.71
C PHE A 14 14.08 20.70 -22.06
N ALA A 15 14.22 21.86 -21.43
CA ALA A 15 15.40 22.70 -21.59
C ALA A 15 16.67 21.99 -21.08
N ASP A 16 16.61 21.35 -19.92
CA ASP A 16 17.71 20.55 -19.36
C ASP A 16 18.14 19.41 -20.30
N LEU A 17 17.17 18.69 -20.90
CA LEU A 17 17.44 17.64 -21.88
C LEU A 17 18.11 18.18 -23.14
N GLY A 18 17.66 19.34 -23.63
CA GLY A 18 18.28 20.02 -24.77
C GLY A 18 19.74 20.38 -24.48
N GLN A 19 20.02 20.88 -23.28
CA GLN A 19 21.39 21.17 -22.83
C GLN A 19 22.23 19.89 -22.72
N ALA A 20 21.72 18.82 -22.09
CA ALA A 20 22.38 17.52 -22.03
C ALA A 20 22.73 16.98 -23.42
N TRP A 21 21.80 17.06 -24.37
CA TRP A 21 22.00 16.63 -25.75
C TRP A 21 23.11 17.42 -26.46
N SER A 22 23.13 18.74 -26.27
CA SER A 22 24.20 19.59 -26.80
C SER A 22 25.57 19.25 -26.21
N LEU A 23 25.63 18.95 -24.90
CA LEU A 23 26.84 18.51 -24.21
C LEU A 23 27.33 17.18 -24.77
N CYS A 24 26.44 16.19 -24.94
CA CYS A 24 26.78 14.91 -25.56
C CYS A 24 27.33 15.07 -26.99
N LYS A 25 26.75 15.94 -27.81
CA LYS A 25 27.27 16.21 -29.16
C LYS A 25 28.67 16.82 -29.14
N ARG A 26 28.95 17.73 -28.20
CA ARG A 26 30.29 18.32 -28.02
C ARG A 26 31.29 17.30 -27.48
N LEU A 27 30.89 16.47 -26.53
CA LEU A 27 31.69 15.34 -26.02
C LEU A 27 32.11 14.40 -27.14
N TYR A 28 31.16 14.05 -28.01
CA TYR A 28 31.39 13.15 -29.13
C TYR A 28 32.36 13.76 -30.16
N SER A 29 32.21 15.05 -30.48
CA SER A 29 33.06 15.71 -31.49
C SER A 29 34.45 16.08 -30.96
N GLN A 30 34.55 16.54 -29.71
CA GLN A 30 35.80 17.04 -29.13
C GLN A 30 36.58 15.97 -28.36
N LYS A 31 35.97 14.81 -28.08
CA LYS A 31 36.53 13.69 -27.29
C LYS A 31 37.14 14.14 -25.95
N ARG A 32 36.60 15.20 -25.36
CA ARG A 32 37.04 15.79 -24.09
C ARG A 32 35.87 15.84 -23.14
N PHE A 33 36.09 15.46 -21.88
CA PHE A 33 35.07 15.54 -20.84
C PHE A 33 34.72 17.00 -20.53
N PRO A 34 33.44 17.32 -20.25
CA PRO A 34 33.06 18.68 -19.91
C PRO A 34 33.62 19.00 -18.52
N ALA A 35 34.00 20.25 -18.29
CA ALA A 35 34.39 20.67 -16.95
C ALA A 35 33.17 20.54 -16.01
N ALA A 36 33.38 20.15 -14.75
CA ALA A 36 32.30 19.97 -13.77
C ALA A 36 31.45 21.25 -13.58
N GLN A 37 32.01 22.42 -13.90
CA GLN A 37 31.37 23.73 -13.83
C GLN A 37 30.37 23.96 -14.98
N GLU A 38 30.48 23.23 -16.09
CA GLU A 38 29.60 23.36 -17.26
C GLU A 38 28.33 22.52 -17.16
N VAL A 39 28.24 21.64 -16.16
CA VAL A 39 27.11 20.72 -15.98
C VAL A 39 26.32 21.09 -14.72
N THR A 40 25.19 21.76 -14.92
CA THR A 40 24.27 22.10 -13.83
C THR A 40 23.67 20.83 -13.22
N ALA A 41 23.44 20.82 -11.89
CA ALA A 41 22.81 19.70 -11.19
C ALA A 41 21.44 19.31 -11.80
N GLY A 42 20.66 20.28 -12.29
CA GLY A 42 19.40 20.03 -12.99
C GLY A 42 19.57 19.14 -14.22
N VAL A 43 20.59 19.41 -15.04
CA VAL A 43 20.93 18.64 -16.24
C VAL A 43 21.36 17.22 -15.88
N LEU A 44 22.16 17.04 -14.82
CA LEU A 44 22.56 15.72 -14.33
C LEU A 44 21.37 14.87 -13.90
N TRP A 45 20.51 15.41 -13.03
CA TRP A 45 19.34 14.69 -12.54
C TRP A 45 18.36 14.37 -13.66
N THR A 46 18.12 15.32 -14.58
CA THR A 46 17.26 15.09 -15.73
C THR A 46 17.83 14.01 -16.67
N SER A 47 19.15 14.01 -16.89
CA SER A 47 19.83 13.01 -17.74
C SER A 47 19.81 11.61 -17.11
N LEU A 48 20.05 11.52 -15.81
CA LEU A 48 19.99 10.26 -15.07
C LEU A 48 18.57 9.71 -15.04
N GLY A 49 17.58 10.57 -14.80
CA GLY A 49 16.17 10.21 -14.89
C GLY A 49 15.79 9.72 -16.29
N ALA A 50 16.23 10.41 -17.35
CA ALA A 50 15.98 10.00 -18.73
C ALA A 50 16.64 8.65 -19.06
N PHE A 51 17.85 8.39 -18.55
CA PHE A 51 18.52 7.10 -18.73
C PHE A 51 17.75 5.97 -18.04
N VAL A 52 17.38 6.15 -16.77
CA VAL A 52 16.56 5.18 -16.03
C VAL A 52 15.24 4.94 -16.74
N PHE A 53 14.56 6.01 -17.16
CA PHE A 53 13.28 5.93 -17.86
C PHE A 53 13.40 5.19 -19.19
N ALA A 54 14.44 5.46 -19.98
CA ALA A 54 14.69 4.75 -21.23
C ALA A 54 14.94 3.25 -20.99
N ASN A 55 15.72 2.90 -19.95
CA ASN A 55 15.96 1.50 -19.59
C ASN A 55 14.69 0.79 -19.13
N LEU A 56 13.87 1.45 -18.30
CA LEU A 56 12.56 0.94 -17.90
C LEU A 56 11.64 0.77 -19.11
N PHE A 57 11.63 1.74 -20.03
CA PHE A 57 10.83 1.67 -21.24
C PHE A 57 11.23 0.49 -22.14
N ILE A 58 12.53 0.26 -22.32
CA ILE A 58 13.07 -0.91 -23.03
C ILE A 58 12.66 -2.21 -22.31
N LEU A 59 12.73 -2.24 -20.99
CA LEU A 59 12.30 -3.37 -20.19
C LEU A 59 10.80 -3.66 -20.39
N PHE A 60 9.95 -2.62 -20.39
CA PHE A 60 8.51 -2.76 -20.60
C PHE A 60 8.11 -3.10 -22.05
N ILE A 61 8.92 -2.72 -23.05
CA ILE A 61 8.68 -3.10 -24.45
C ILE A 61 9.17 -4.51 -24.72
N SER A 62 10.27 -4.93 -24.08
CA SER A 62 10.83 -6.25 -24.26
C SER A 62 9.85 -7.34 -23.80
N PRO A 63 9.61 -8.39 -24.59
CA PRO A 63 8.75 -9.50 -24.18
C PRO A 63 9.25 -10.19 -22.90
N ARG A 64 10.57 -10.20 -22.68
CA ARG A 64 11.18 -10.74 -21.45
C ARG A 64 10.90 -9.87 -20.23
N GLY A 65 10.96 -8.55 -20.38
CA GLY A 65 10.73 -7.66 -19.26
C GLY A 65 9.26 -7.62 -18.83
N ARG A 66 8.31 -7.70 -19.78
CA ARG A 66 6.89 -7.89 -19.46
C ARG A 66 6.64 -9.15 -18.66
N LYS A 67 7.26 -10.27 -19.05
CA LYS A 67 7.14 -11.54 -18.34
C LYS A 67 7.65 -11.43 -16.89
N LEU A 68 8.83 -10.84 -16.69
CA LEU A 68 9.37 -10.59 -15.35
C LEU A 68 8.45 -9.72 -14.49
N THR A 69 7.90 -8.64 -15.05
CA THR A 69 6.97 -7.77 -14.30
C THR A 69 5.70 -8.51 -13.90
N LEU A 70 5.15 -9.37 -14.77
CA LEU A 70 3.98 -10.19 -14.45
C LEU A 70 4.29 -11.24 -13.39
N GLU A 71 5.44 -11.91 -13.46
CA GLU A 71 5.87 -12.88 -12.44
C GLU A 71 6.05 -12.21 -11.06
N ILE A 72 6.66 -11.03 -11.02
CA ILE A 72 6.80 -10.26 -9.78
C ILE A 72 5.41 -9.86 -9.25
N PHE A 73 4.53 -9.37 -10.13
CA PHE A 73 3.18 -9.00 -9.72
C PHE A 73 2.39 -10.18 -9.18
N GLU A 74 2.48 -11.34 -9.84
CA GLU A 74 1.86 -12.59 -9.40
C GLU A 74 2.42 -13.03 -8.04
N SER A 75 3.74 -12.97 -7.84
CA SER A 75 4.36 -13.28 -6.56
C SER A 75 3.91 -12.34 -5.44
N VAL A 76 3.87 -11.03 -5.70
CA VAL A 76 3.39 -10.03 -4.72
C VAL A 76 1.92 -10.26 -4.39
N LEU A 77 1.09 -10.52 -5.41
CA LEU A 77 -0.33 -10.82 -5.23
C LEU A 77 -0.51 -12.08 -4.38
N ALA A 78 0.25 -13.14 -4.66
CA ALA A 78 0.21 -14.37 -3.89
C ALA A 78 0.57 -14.14 -2.42
N VAL A 79 1.63 -13.36 -2.14
CA VAL A 79 2.02 -13.01 -0.76
C VAL A 79 0.90 -12.25 -0.05
N ILE A 80 0.28 -11.27 -0.70
CA ILE A 80 -0.86 -10.52 -0.13
C ILE A 80 -2.02 -11.46 0.17
N LEU A 81 -2.36 -12.35 -0.77
CA LEU A 81 -3.45 -13.31 -0.59
C LEU A 81 -3.19 -14.25 0.58
N VAL A 82 -1.96 -14.74 0.72
CA VAL A 82 -1.54 -15.59 1.85
C VAL A 82 -1.67 -14.84 3.17
N CYS A 83 -1.23 -13.58 3.25
CA CYS A 83 -1.39 -12.76 4.45
C CYS A 83 -2.86 -12.57 4.82
N ILE A 84 -3.74 -12.30 3.85
CA ILE A 84 -5.19 -12.17 4.06
C ILE A 84 -5.77 -13.50 4.55
N LEU A 85 -5.43 -14.61 3.89
CA LEU A 85 -5.89 -15.94 4.28
C LEU A 85 -5.47 -16.25 5.72
N LEU A 86 -4.23 -15.94 6.07
CA LEU A 86 -3.69 -16.18 7.41
C LEU A 86 -4.40 -15.31 8.46
N ALA A 87 -4.70 -14.05 8.13
CA ALA A 87 -5.50 -13.18 8.99
C ALA A 87 -6.92 -13.73 9.21
N ILE A 88 -7.56 -14.27 8.17
CA ILE A 88 -8.89 -14.88 8.29
C ILE A 88 -8.84 -16.16 9.13
N VAL A 89 -7.89 -17.05 8.85
CA VAL A 89 -7.73 -18.33 9.56
C VAL A 89 -7.44 -18.10 11.04
N LEU A 90 -6.61 -17.11 11.38
CA LEU A 90 -6.34 -16.73 12.78
C LEU A 90 -7.48 -15.93 13.42
N GLY A 91 -8.22 -15.14 12.63
CA GLY A 91 -9.36 -14.36 13.11
C GLY A 91 -10.59 -15.22 13.41
N LEU A 92 -10.78 -16.33 12.68
CA LEU A 92 -11.91 -17.25 12.84
C LEU A 92 -12.05 -17.83 14.27
N PRO A 93 -11.01 -18.41 14.90
CA PRO A 93 -11.13 -18.94 16.26
C PRO A 93 -11.45 -17.84 17.28
N ILE A 94 -10.88 -16.64 17.11
CA ILE A 94 -11.17 -15.49 17.98
C ILE A 94 -12.63 -15.07 17.84
N GLY A 95 -13.13 -14.97 16.59
CA GLY A 95 -14.52 -14.67 16.31
C GLY A 95 -15.49 -15.72 16.86
N ALA A 96 -15.14 -17.00 16.77
CA ALA A 96 -15.93 -18.10 17.32
C ALA A 96 -16.04 -18.02 18.84
N VAL A 97 -14.94 -17.76 19.54
CA VAL A 97 -14.94 -17.57 21.01
C VAL A 97 -15.80 -16.37 21.40
N TYR A 98 -15.67 -15.25 20.68
CA TYR A 98 -16.49 -14.06 20.94
C TYR A 98 -17.99 -14.33 20.74
N LEU A 99 -18.37 -15.00 19.66
CA LEU A 99 -19.77 -15.38 19.41
C LEU A 99 -20.30 -16.34 20.47
N ALA A 100 -19.50 -17.32 20.90
CA ALA A 100 -19.87 -18.24 21.96
C ALA A 100 -20.11 -17.52 23.29
N LEU A 101 -19.23 -16.60 23.68
CA LEU A 101 -19.40 -15.77 24.88
C LEU A 101 -20.65 -14.88 24.79
N LYS A 102 -20.90 -14.28 23.62
CA LYS A 102 -22.08 -13.43 23.41
C LYS A 102 -23.38 -14.23 23.46
N ALA A 103 -23.40 -15.43 22.86
CA ALA A 103 -24.54 -16.34 22.93
C ALA A 103 -24.79 -16.79 24.37
N PHE A 104 -23.73 -17.14 25.11
CA PHE A 104 -23.83 -17.50 26.52
C PHE A 104 -24.38 -16.34 27.38
N ALA A 105 -23.86 -15.13 27.20
CA ALA A 105 -24.37 -13.95 27.90
C ALA A 105 -25.86 -13.71 27.61
N TRP A 106 -26.30 -13.90 26.37
CA TRP A 106 -27.71 -13.77 25.99
C TRP A 106 -28.58 -14.85 26.65
N VAL A 107 -28.13 -16.10 26.68
CA VAL A 107 -28.83 -17.20 27.37
C VAL A 107 -28.93 -16.92 28.87
N VAL A 108 -27.85 -16.48 29.51
CA VAL A 108 -27.85 -16.12 30.94
C VAL A 108 -28.81 -14.96 31.20
N SER A 109 -28.79 -13.90 30.39
CA SER A 109 -29.74 -12.79 30.54
C SER A 109 -31.19 -13.23 30.34
N SER A 110 -31.44 -14.14 29.40
CA SER A 110 -32.78 -14.67 29.13
C SER A 110 -33.27 -15.53 30.29
N ALA A 111 -32.41 -16.38 30.85
CA ALA A 111 -32.72 -17.20 32.02
C ALA A 111 -32.97 -16.36 33.28
N LEU A 112 -32.21 -15.27 33.48
CA LEU A 112 -32.43 -14.33 34.58
C LEU A 112 -33.70 -13.48 34.40
N SER A 113 -34.09 -13.21 33.15
CA SER A 113 -35.35 -12.51 32.83
C SER A 113 -36.59 -13.40 32.94
N PHE A 114 -36.42 -14.72 33.02
CA PHE A 114 -37.52 -15.64 33.31
C PHE A 114 -37.97 -15.43 34.76
N SER A 115 -39.24 -15.05 34.91
CA SER A 115 -39.97 -14.78 36.16
C SER A 115 -39.96 -15.92 37.21
N LEU A 116 -39.31 -17.04 36.93
CA LEU A 116 -39.15 -18.18 37.83
C LEU A 116 -38.19 -17.93 39.01
N ILE A 117 -37.33 -16.91 38.94
CA ILE A 117 -36.47 -16.50 40.07
C ILE A 117 -37.16 -15.43 40.94
N ALA A 118 -38.14 -14.69 40.40
CA ALA A 118 -38.95 -13.76 41.18
C ALA A 118 -39.88 -14.50 42.18
N ALA A 119 -40.45 -15.63 41.77
CA ALA A 119 -41.36 -16.43 42.60
C ALA A 119 -40.76 -16.93 43.94
N PRO A 120 -39.55 -17.52 44.00
CA PRO A 120 -38.96 -17.93 45.29
C PRO A 120 -38.51 -16.74 46.14
N ILE A 121 -38.15 -15.60 45.54
CA ILE A 121 -37.75 -14.39 46.28
C ILE A 121 -38.97 -13.75 46.95
N ASP A 122 -40.10 -13.66 46.24
CA ASP A 122 -41.36 -13.15 46.81
C ASP A 122 -41.94 -14.11 47.87
N TYR A 123 -41.73 -15.41 47.72
CA TYR A 123 -42.12 -16.43 48.71
C TYR A 123 -41.27 -16.37 49.99
N VAL A 124 -39.96 -16.12 49.90
CA VAL A 124 -39.09 -15.95 51.09
C VAL A 124 -39.35 -14.60 51.78
N ARG A 125 -39.63 -13.55 51.00
CA ARG A 125 -39.96 -12.22 51.54
C ARG A 125 -41.29 -12.23 52.31
N SER A 126 -42.30 -12.97 51.87
CA SER A 126 -43.56 -13.12 52.61
C SER A 126 -43.42 -13.95 53.89
N TRP A 127 -42.45 -14.87 53.94
CA TRP A 127 -42.17 -15.68 55.13
C TRP A 127 -41.40 -14.93 56.24
N LEU A 128 -40.57 -13.95 55.88
CA LEU A 128 -39.81 -13.11 56.83
C LEU A 128 -40.57 -11.85 57.30
N GLY A 129 -41.79 -11.61 56.79
CA GLY A 129 -42.64 -10.47 57.12
C GLY A 129 -43.68 -10.71 58.22
N HIS A 130 -43.61 -11.85 58.91
CA HIS A 130 -44.42 -12.20 60.08
C HIS A 130 -43.55 -12.35 61.33
#